data_AF-A0A7Y3UI74-F1
#
_entry.id   AF-A0A7Y3UI74-F1
#
_cell.length_a   1.000
_cell.length_b   1.000
_cell.length_c   1.000
_cell.angle_alpha   90.00
_cell.angle_beta   90.00
_cell.angle_gamma   90.00
#
_symmetry.space_group_name_H-M   'P 1'
#
loop_
_entity.id
_entity.type
_entity.pdbx_description
1 polymer ?
#
loop_
_entity_poly.entity_id
_entity_poly.type
_entity_poly.pdbx_seq_one_letter_code
_entity_poly.pdbx_strand_id
1 'polypeptide(L)'
;MNFSVRIISCLAFYLFFVSLPISRASDPNEWSPTWKLPPDMRPENIVDEEVTVPGDIKKTQFFSPNTCGACHPEIFKMWSGSTHANAWKNPLFQAVYNLGKNTAKGESQKRNIESCVRCHHPIGHSAGEKELPLDDEKGGVICDFCHSVRATAGVGNAPYILDPGNAAAMEGGTKYGPFADSPETIHKNQFSELHTRSEFCGGCHDVSHAGNDLPIEQTYTEWRQGPYNTGDPETSVHCQDCHMRQRPGFPCTGSTERPDNPGFATPKIMGGVERPHIWTHYFVGGSTIPLSLPPNSEVQPQMAVERLKNAATLSIEGDPNVKEGGLFQFKVSIKNTGAGHYLPTGLTELRQMWLDVSVTDSAGKTLFQRGQVNEAGAIDPQAVVYHTVFGNEKGEETLHVWEATHIISDNRVPPKGQKEERFSLLIPSNIETPIKIKAVLNYRSAPQYLVDLLLKEEAIKIPIINMAELVEEVGL
;
A
#
# COMPACT_ATOMS: atom_id res chain seq x y z
N MET A 1 -78.70 35.67 31.08
CA MET A 1 -77.28 35.23 31.11
C MET A 1 -77.29 33.70 31.11
N ASN A 2 -77.21 33.10 29.91
CA ASN A 2 -77.20 31.65 29.71
C ASN A 2 -75.86 31.27 29.09
N PHE A 3 -75.07 30.47 29.81
CA PHE A 3 -73.82 29.90 29.32
C PHE A 3 -74.13 28.65 28.49
N SER A 4 -73.88 28.73 27.17
CA SER A 4 -73.84 27.56 26.28
C SER A 4 -72.38 27.15 26.07
N VAL A 5 -72.07 25.93 26.49
CA VAL A 5 -70.81 25.22 26.23
C VAL A 5 -70.80 24.79 24.76
N ARG A 6 -69.81 25.25 23.97
CA ARG A 6 -69.51 24.73 22.63
C ARG A 6 -68.27 23.85 22.70
N ILE A 7 -68.45 22.57 22.38
CA ILE A 7 -67.39 21.59 22.15
C ILE A 7 -66.80 21.86 20.76
N ILE A 8 -65.50 22.14 20.69
CA ILE A 8 -64.74 22.29 19.45
C ILE A 8 -63.95 21.00 19.24
N SER A 9 -64.34 20.19 18.25
CA SER A 9 -63.56 19.05 17.76
C SER A 9 -62.34 19.55 16.98
N CYS A 10 -61.13 19.28 17.49
CA CYS A 10 -59.89 19.45 16.74
C CYS A 10 -59.64 18.21 15.85
N LEU A 11 -59.76 18.37 14.53
CA LEU A 11 -59.20 17.42 13.56
C LEU A 11 -57.67 17.63 13.50
N ALA A 12 -56.91 16.69 14.03
CA ALA A 12 -55.46 16.63 13.86
C ALA A 12 -55.14 16.03 12.47
N PHE A 13 -54.65 16.85 11.55
CA PHE A 13 -54.01 16.40 10.33
C PHE A 13 -52.64 15.80 10.68
N TYR A 14 -52.53 14.47 10.65
CA TYR A 14 -51.23 13.78 10.66
C TYR A 14 -50.57 13.93 9.28
N LEU A 15 -49.63 14.88 9.18
CA LEU A 15 -48.67 14.93 8.08
C LEU A 15 -47.70 13.76 8.26
N PHE A 16 -47.93 12.67 7.52
CA PHE A 16 -46.93 11.63 7.32
C PHE A 16 -45.76 12.23 6.53
N PHE A 17 -44.72 12.66 7.23
CA PHE A 17 -43.40 12.85 6.62
C PHE A 17 -42.88 11.47 6.22
N VAL A 18 -43.04 11.12 4.95
CA VAL A 18 -42.28 10.03 4.33
C VAL A 18 -40.84 10.53 4.28
N SER A 19 -40.05 10.21 5.31
CA SER A 19 -38.60 10.33 5.25
C SER A 19 -38.11 9.32 4.21
N LEU A 20 -37.99 9.75 2.96
CA LEU A 20 -37.19 9.03 1.99
C LEU A 20 -35.79 8.87 2.61
N PRO A 21 -35.25 7.65 2.76
CA PRO A 21 -33.84 7.49 3.06
C PRO A 21 -33.06 8.03 1.87
N ILE A 22 -32.73 9.32 1.92
CA ILE A 22 -31.64 9.88 1.14
C ILE A 22 -30.42 9.16 1.71
N SER A 23 -29.90 8.20 0.95
CA SER A 23 -28.56 7.68 1.19
C SER A 23 -27.63 8.90 1.09
N ARG A 24 -27.29 9.47 2.24
CA ARG A 24 -26.21 10.43 2.33
C ARG A 24 -24.95 9.61 2.14
N ALA A 25 -24.20 9.90 1.08
CA ALA A 25 -22.83 9.44 0.97
C ALA A 25 -22.13 9.69 2.30
N SER A 26 -21.35 8.71 2.79
CA SER A 26 -20.69 8.86 4.08
C SER A 26 -19.83 10.11 4.11
N ASP A 27 -20.03 10.99 5.09
CA ASP A 27 -19.19 12.16 5.31
C ASP A 27 -17.79 11.68 5.72
N PRO A 28 -16.73 11.99 4.93
CA PRO A 28 -15.38 11.61 5.27
C PRO A 28 -14.90 12.13 6.63
N ASN A 29 -15.42 13.26 7.11
CA ASN A 29 -15.03 13.84 8.39
C ASN A 29 -15.40 12.92 9.59
N GLU A 30 -16.31 11.96 9.40
CA GLU A 30 -16.72 11.02 10.46
C GLU A 30 -15.64 9.98 10.80
N TRP A 31 -14.75 9.66 9.86
CA TRP A 31 -13.81 8.51 9.95
C TRP A 31 -12.39 8.83 9.42
N SER A 32 -12.13 10.12 9.16
CA SER A 32 -10.87 10.65 8.65
C SER A 32 -10.49 11.94 9.41
N PRO A 33 -9.29 12.04 9.98
CA PRO A 33 -8.23 11.03 10.05
C PRO A 33 -8.58 9.87 10.98
N THR A 34 -7.87 8.75 10.87
CA THR A 34 -7.96 7.66 11.87
C THR A 34 -7.23 8.02 13.17
N TRP A 35 -6.20 8.86 13.10
CA TRP A 35 -5.55 9.41 14.28
C TRP A 35 -4.75 10.70 14.00
N LYS A 36 -4.37 11.41 15.06
CA LYS A 36 -3.58 12.66 15.00
C LYS A 36 -2.35 12.60 15.87
N LEU A 37 -1.27 13.24 15.43
CA LEU A 37 -0.07 13.40 16.25
C LEU A 37 -0.34 14.24 17.50
N PRO A 38 0.45 14.09 18.58
CA PRO A 38 0.49 15.06 19.66
C PRO A 38 0.74 16.48 19.13
N PRO A 39 0.08 17.53 19.66
CA PRO A 39 0.20 18.90 19.13
C PRO A 39 1.64 19.42 19.01
N ASP A 40 2.51 19.04 19.94
CA ASP A 40 3.94 19.43 20.01
C ASP A 40 4.82 18.71 18.98
N MET A 41 4.32 17.65 18.34
CA MET A 41 5.03 16.90 17.29
C MET A 41 4.54 17.22 15.87
N ARG A 42 3.52 18.07 15.74
CA ARG A 42 2.91 18.42 14.45
C ARG A 42 3.71 19.51 13.74
N PRO A 43 4.05 19.32 12.46
CA PRO A 43 4.47 20.44 11.62
C PRO A 43 3.27 21.38 11.39
N GLU A 44 3.53 22.61 10.94
CA GLU A 44 2.49 23.63 10.70
C GLU A 44 1.41 23.18 9.70
N ASN A 45 1.75 22.26 8.80
CA ASN A 45 0.82 21.71 7.80
C ASN A 45 -0.01 20.50 8.30
N ILE A 46 0.07 20.13 9.58
CA ILE A 46 -0.87 19.18 10.21
C ILE A 46 -1.79 19.96 11.15
N VAL A 47 -3.02 20.16 10.71
CA VAL A 47 -3.94 21.15 11.28
C VAL A 47 -5.22 20.51 11.83
N ASP A 48 -5.92 21.21 12.72
CA ASP A 48 -7.25 20.81 13.18
C ASP A 48 -8.34 21.50 12.35
N GLU A 49 -8.38 21.17 11.06
CA GLU A 49 -9.38 21.67 10.09
C GLU A 49 -10.17 20.48 9.49
N GLU A 50 -11.32 20.78 8.87
CA GLU A 50 -12.07 19.80 8.07
C GLU A 50 -11.26 19.36 6.85
N VAL A 51 -11.42 18.09 6.45
CA VAL A 51 -10.74 17.54 5.27
C VAL A 51 -11.47 17.97 4.00
N THR A 52 -10.81 17.89 2.84
CA THR A 52 -11.50 18.13 1.56
C THR A 52 -12.48 17.00 1.27
N VAL A 53 -13.76 17.33 1.19
CA VAL A 53 -14.86 16.40 0.92
C VAL A 53 -15.40 16.53 -0.51
N PRO A 54 -16.17 15.55 -1.00
CA PRO A 54 -16.75 15.60 -2.35
C PRO A 54 -17.55 16.88 -2.63
N GLY A 55 -17.08 17.65 -3.61
CA GLY A 55 -17.71 18.89 -4.08
C GLY A 55 -16.99 20.17 -3.66
N ASP A 56 -16.04 20.11 -2.73
CA ASP A 56 -15.23 21.26 -2.29
C ASP A 56 -14.32 21.79 -3.41
N ILE A 57 -13.84 20.88 -4.25
CA ILE A 57 -13.01 21.19 -5.41
C ILE A 57 -13.71 20.73 -6.69
N LYS A 58 -13.18 21.17 -7.82
CA LYS A 58 -13.58 20.72 -9.16
C LYS A 58 -12.40 20.08 -9.84
N LYS A 59 -12.64 19.02 -10.61
CA LYS A 59 -11.61 18.38 -11.44
C LYS A 59 -10.94 19.35 -12.43
N THR A 60 -11.64 20.39 -12.87
CA THR A 60 -11.10 21.45 -13.75
C THR A 60 -10.07 22.35 -13.07
N GLN A 61 -9.92 22.28 -11.75
CA GLN A 61 -8.87 23.01 -11.02
C GLN A 61 -7.50 22.37 -11.17
N PHE A 62 -7.47 21.06 -11.48
CA PHE A 62 -6.23 20.30 -11.59
C PHE A 62 -5.75 20.23 -13.04
N PHE A 63 -4.45 20.35 -13.26
CA PHE A 63 -3.79 20.08 -14.53
C PHE A 63 -3.63 18.57 -14.75
N SER A 64 -3.56 18.16 -16.01
CA SER A 64 -3.16 16.79 -16.34
C SER A 64 -1.66 16.60 -16.08
N PRO A 65 -1.21 15.38 -15.78
CA PRO A 65 0.20 15.06 -15.56
C PRO A 65 1.12 15.49 -16.73
N ASN A 66 0.62 15.42 -17.97
CA ASN A 66 1.35 15.83 -19.16
C ASN A 66 1.76 17.31 -19.12
N THR A 67 0.96 18.17 -18.48
CA THR A 67 1.29 19.59 -18.31
C THR A 67 2.52 19.74 -17.41
N CYS A 68 2.57 18.99 -16.31
CA CYS A 68 3.72 18.96 -15.42
C CYS A 68 4.97 18.41 -16.14
N GLY A 69 4.80 17.36 -16.96
CA GLY A 69 5.88 16.71 -17.70
C GLY A 69 6.58 17.60 -18.73
N ALA A 70 5.94 18.68 -19.20
CA ALA A 70 6.58 19.65 -20.08
C ALA A 70 7.75 20.39 -19.41
N CYS A 71 7.66 20.64 -18.10
CA CYS A 71 8.71 21.28 -17.30
C CYS A 71 9.50 20.29 -16.44
N HIS A 72 8.89 19.17 -16.04
CA HIS A 72 9.48 18.14 -15.18
C HIS A 72 9.61 16.78 -15.88
N PRO A 73 10.29 16.69 -17.04
CA PRO A 73 10.26 15.49 -17.88
C PRO A 73 10.81 14.24 -17.19
N GLU A 74 11.90 14.37 -16.42
CA GLU A 74 12.49 13.23 -15.71
C GLU A 74 11.56 12.70 -14.60
N ILE A 75 11.03 13.58 -13.75
CA ILE A 75 10.09 13.21 -12.68
C ILE A 75 8.81 12.61 -13.28
N PHE A 76 8.28 13.23 -14.35
CA PHE A 76 7.11 12.72 -15.05
C PHE A 76 7.33 11.31 -15.58
N LYS A 77 8.49 11.03 -16.21
CA LYS A 77 8.84 9.69 -16.69
C LYS A 77 8.94 8.66 -15.56
N MET A 78 9.46 9.05 -14.39
CA MET A 78 9.52 8.16 -13.22
C MET A 78 8.10 7.82 -12.72
N TRP A 79 7.27 8.85 -12.58
CA TRP A 79 5.90 8.73 -12.09
C TRP A 79 5.01 7.97 -13.08
N SER A 80 5.13 8.22 -14.38
CA SER A 80 4.23 7.70 -15.41
C SER A 80 4.26 6.18 -15.56
N GLY A 81 5.29 5.50 -15.02
CA GLY A 81 5.38 4.04 -14.97
C GLY A 81 5.09 3.43 -13.59
N SER A 82 4.65 4.24 -12.62
CA SER A 82 4.43 3.83 -11.23
C SER A 82 3.02 3.30 -10.95
N THR A 83 2.85 2.62 -9.82
CA THR A 83 1.52 2.24 -9.32
C THR A 83 0.66 3.44 -8.92
N HIS A 84 1.26 4.59 -8.58
CA HIS A 84 0.51 5.83 -8.32
C HIS A 84 -0.15 6.37 -9.58
N ALA A 85 0.56 6.39 -10.71
CA ALA A 85 -0.02 6.75 -12.00
C ALA A 85 -1.14 5.78 -12.43
N ASN A 86 -1.00 4.51 -12.05
CA ASN A 86 -1.92 3.43 -12.39
C ASN A 86 -2.96 3.12 -11.28
N ALA A 87 -3.07 3.96 -10.24
CA ALA A 87 -3.79 3.59 -9.00
C ALA A 87 -5.26 3.21 -9.25
N TRP A 88 -5.94 3.94 -10.13
CA TRP A 88 -7.30 3.60 -10.59
C TRP A 88 -7.34 2.68 -11.80
N LYS A 89 -6.35 2.80 -12.70
CA LYS A 89 -6.31 2.08 -13.98
C LYS A 89 -5.90 0.60 -13.84
N ASN A 90 -5.52 0.17 -12.64
CA ASN A 90 -5.22 -1.22 -12.34
C ASN A 90 -6.49 -2.09 -12.46
N PRO A 91 -6.60 -2.97 -13.47
CA PRO A 91 -7.79 -3.79 -13.70
C PRO A 91 -8.09 -4.77 -12.57
N LEU A 92 -7.08 -5.28 -11.83
CA LEU A 92 -7.34 -6.12 -10.67
C LEU A 92 -8.02 -5.33 -9.55
N PHE A 93 -7.52 -4.12 -9.27
CA PHE A 93 -8.15 -3.23 -8.30
C PHE A 93 -9.59 -2.90 -8.73
N GLN A 94 -9.81 -2.53 -9.99
CA GLN A 94 -11.15 -2.23 -10.50
C GLN A 94 -12.09 -3.43 -10.39
N ALA A 95 -11.61 -4.65 -10.69
CA ALA A 95 -12.40 -5.85 -10.57
C ALA A 95 -12.81 -6.12 -9.11
N VAL A 96 -11.87 -6.00 -8.15
CA VAL A 96 -12.16 -6.13 -6.71
C VAL A 96 -13.11 -5.04 -6.24
N TYR A 97 -12.86 -3.79 -6.64
CA TYR A 97 -13.69 -2.63 -6.27
C TYR A 97 -15.13 -2.79 -6.77
N ASN A 98 -15.31 -3.17 -8.03
CA ASN A 98 -16.62 -3.41 -8.63
C ASN A 98 -17.32 -4.64 -8.03
N LEU A 99 -16.58 -5.70 -7.72
CA LEU A 99 -17.12 -6.84 -6.99
C LEU A 99 -17.68 -6.40 -5.63
N GLY A 100 -16.91 -5.60 -4.88
CA GLY A 100 -17.35 -5.06 -3.60
C GLY A 100 -18.57 -4.14 -3.74
N LYS A 101 -18.58 -3.21 -4.71
CA LYS A 101 -19.73 -2.35 -4.98
C LYS A 101 -21.02 -3.14 -5.27
N ASN A 102 -20.90 -4.30 -5.91
CA ASN A 102 -22.03 -5.13 -6.29
C ASN A 102 -22.48 -6.11 -5.19
N THR A 103 -21.58 -6.48 -4.29
CA THR A 103 -21.83 -7.55 -3.29
C THR A 103 -21.88 -7.07 -1.85
N ALA A 104 -21.38 -5.86 -1.54
CA ALA A 104 -21.40 -5.28 -0.21
C ALA A 104 -22.83 -5.13 0.32
N LYS A 105 -23.05 -5.56 1.56
CA LYS A 105 -24.35 -5.58 2.24
C LYS A 105 -24.38 -4.60 3.39
N GLY A 106 -25.48 -3.85 3.48
CA GLY A 106 -25.66 -2.83 4.52
C GLY A 106 -24.74 -1.63 4.35
N GLU A 107 -24.94 -0.61 5.18
CA GLU A 107 -24.24 0.66 5.02
C GLU A 107 -22.76 0.57 5.41
N SER A 108 -22.41 -0.25 6.41
CA SER A 108 -21.02 -0.43 6.84
C SER A 108 -20.12 -0.96 5.72
N GLN A 109 -20.51 -2.07 5.07
CA GLN A 109 -19.70 -2.65 3.99
C GLN A 109 -19.65 -1.74 2.75
N LYS A 110 -20.74 -1.04 2.43
CA LYS A 110 -20.76 -0.06 1.34
C LYS A 110 -19.80 1.10 1.62
N ARG A 111 -19.78 1.63 2.85
CA ARG A 111 -18.80 2.65 3.26
C ARG A 111 -17.36 2.14 3.10
N ASN A 112 -17.09 0.89 3.50
CA ASN A 112 -15.77 0.29 3.36
C ASN A 112 -15.31 0.30 1.90
N ILE A 113 -16.12 -0.20 0.97
CA ILE A 113 -15.74 -0.22 -0.44
C ILE A 113 -15.70 1.18 -1.07
N GLU A 114 -16.65 2.06 -0.75
CA GLU A 114 -16.71 3.42 -1.30
C GLU A 114 -15.52 4.29 -0.86
N SER A 115 -14.92 4.01 0.30
CA SER A 115 -13.77 4.76 0.81
C SER A 115 -12.49 4.60 -0.04
N CYS A 116 -12.33 3.49 -0.76
CA CYS A 116 -11.09 3.16 -1.47
C CYS A 116 -10.69 4.22 -2.52
N VAL A 117 -11.68 4.87 -3.15
CA VAL A 117 -11.42 5.87 -4.22
C VAL A 117 -10.81 7.17 -3.70
N ARG A 118 -10.82 7.41 -2.38
CA ARG A 118 -10.09 8.54 -1.78
C ARG A 118 -8.59 8.43 -1.96
N CYS A 119 -8.07 7.21 -2.00
CA CYS A 119 -6.64 6.97 -2.24
C CYS A 119 -6.37 6.63 -3.72
N HIS A 120 -7.29 5.91 -4.37
CA HIS A 120 -7.07 5.39 -5.73
C HIS A 120 -7.47 6.34 -6.86
N HIS A 121 -8.42 7.24 -6.62
CA HIS A 121 -8.90 8.25 -7.58
C HIS A 121 -9.21 9.59 -6.87
N PRO A 122 -8.25 10.16 -6.14
CA PRO A 122 -8.50 11.22 -5.15
C PRO A 122 -9.17 12.47 -5.73
N ILE A 123 -8.77 12.91 -6.93
CA ILE A 123 -9.35 14.10 -7.56
C ILE A 123 -10.83 13.89 -7.90
N GLY A 124 -11.16 12.78 -8.56
CA GLY A 124 -12.55 12.46 -8.93
C GLY A 124 -13.45 12.32 -7.70
N HIS A 125 -12.96 11.66 -6.64
CA HIS A 125 -13.68 11.57 -5.37
C HIS A 125 -13.92 12.96 -4.76
N SER A 126 -12.86 13.75 -4.56
CA SER A 126 -12.98 15.10 -3.96
C SER A 126 -13.78 16.08 -4.83
N ALA A 127 -13.89 15.83 -6.14
CA ALA A 127 -14.74 16.59 -7.05
C ALA A 127 -16.22 16.19 -7.01
N GLY A 128 -16.56 15.11 -6.27
CA GLY A 128 -17.92 14.58 -6.24
C GLY A 128 -18.36 13.99 -7.58
N GLU A 129 -17.44 13.45 -8.38
CA GLU A 129 -17.80 12.74 -9.60
C GLU A 129 -18.63 11.49 -9.25
N LYS A 130 -19.83 11.40 -9.83
CA LYS A 130 -20.74 10.25 -9.61
C LYS A 130 -20.23 8.98 -10.29
N GLU A 131 -19.56 9.15 -11.42
CA GLU A 131 -18.98 8.09 -12.22
C GLU A 131 -17.51 8.40 -12.40
N LEU A 132 -16.66 7.40 -12.10
CA LEU A 132 -15.22 7.49 -12.25
C LEU A 132 -14.85 6.73 -13.54
N PRO A 133 -14.50 7.43 -14.64
CA PRO A 133 -14.23 6.77 -15.91
C PRO A 133 -12.97 5.91 -15.81
N LEU A 134 -12.95 4.79 -16.53
CA LEU A 134 -11.81 3.85 -16.52
C LEU A 134 -10.53 4.51 -17.06
N ASP A 135 -10.67 5.31 -18.12
CA ASP A 135 -9.55 6.02 -18.74
C ASP A 135 -9.61 7.52 -18.41
N ASP A 136 -9.32 7.85 -17.15
CA ASP A 136 -9.16 9.23 -16.69
C ASP A 136 -7.68 9.59 -16.59
N GLU A 137 -7.24 10.62 -17.34
CA GLU A 137 -5.89 11.17 -17.21
C GLU A 137 -5.59 11.73 -15.81
N LYS A 138 -6.64 12.08 -15.05
CA LYS A 138 -6.58 12.55 -13.66
C LYS A 138 -6.98 11.48 -12.66
N GLY A 139 -7.18 10.24 -13.12
CA GLY A 139 -7.73 9.15 -12.31
C GLY A 139 -6.77 8.47 -11.37
N GLY A 140 -5.48 8.77 -11.42
CA GLY A 140 -4.49 8.21 -10.48
C GLY A 140 -4.13 9.16 -9.33
N VAL A 141 -3.09 8.80 -8.59
CA VAL A 141 -2.39 9.70 -7.67
C VAL A 141 -1.38 10.50 -8.49
N ILE A 142 -1.84 11.64 -9.02
CA ILE A 142 -1.09 12.44 -10.00
C ILE A 142 -0.27 13.56 -9.34
N CYS A 143 0.68 14.13 -10.10
CA CYS A 143 1.54 15.24 -9.67
C CYS A 143 0.73 16.38 -9.03
N ASP A 144 -0.31 16.84 -9.72
CA ASP A 144 -1.08 18.00 -9.30
C ASP A 144 -2.01 17.74 -8.12
N PHE A 145 -2.30 16.47 -7.82
CA PHE A 145 -2.99 16.09 -6.58
C PHE A 145 -2.02 16.20 -5.40
N CYS A 146 -0.92 15.43 -5.42
CA CYS A 146 0.04 15.39 -4.31
C CYS A 146 0.58 16.78 -3.98
N HIS A 147 0.98 17.54 -5.00
CA HIS A 147 1.54 18.87 -4.82
C HIS A 147 0.50 19.97 -4.57
N SER A 148 -0.80 19.66 -4.55
CA SER A 148 -1.84 20.59 -4.11
C SER A 148 -2.38 20.24 -2.71
N VAL A 149 -1.83 19.24 -2.01
CA VAL A 149 -2.14 18.99 -0.60
C VAL A 149 -1.44 20.06 0.24
N ARG A 150 -2.15 21.10 0.65
CA ARG A 150 -1.56 22.18 1.46
C ARG A 150 -1.32 21.77 2.91
N ALA A 151 -2.16 20.87 3.40
CA ALA A 151 -2.18 20.44 4.79
C ALA A 151 -2.90 19.09 4.90
N THR A 152 -2.85 18.50 6.08
CA THR A 152 -3.68 17.34 6.44
C THR A 152 -4.26 17.50 7.84
N ALA A 153 -5.44 16.93 8.06
CA ALA A 153 -6.07 16.92 9.37
C ALA A 153 -5.44 15.89 10.35
N GLY A 154 -4.58 15.00 9.86
CA GLY A 154 -3.96 13.94 10.66
C GLY A 154 -3.39 12.84 9.78
N VAL A 155 -3.49 11.58 10.22
CA VAL A 155 -3.04 10.43 9.46
C VAL A 155 -4.14 9.41 9.30
N GLY A 156 -4.12 8.75 8.15
CA GLY A 156 -4.96 7.64 7.80
C GLY A 156 -6.32 8.02 7.25
N ASN A 157 -6.82 7.16 6.35
CA ASN A 157 -8.06 7.39 5.62
C ASN A 157 -8.10 8.73 4.88
N ALA A 158 -7.05 9.07 4.14
CA ALA A 158 -6.96 10.20 3.20
C ALA A 158 -7.36 11.59 3.76
N PRO A 159 -6.84 12.05 4.92
CA PRO A 159 -7.28 13.28 5.59
C PRO A 159 -6.64 14.54 4.97
N TYR A 160 -6.49 14.58 3.65
CA TYR A 160 -5.84 15.67 2.95
C TYR A 160 -6.74 16.91 2.85
N ILE A 161 -6.08 18.08 2.79
CA ILE A 161 -6.72 19.37 2.55
C ILE A 161 -6.09 19.94 1.27
N LEU A 162 -6.89 20.03 0.21
CA LEU A 162 -6.46 20.41 -1.12
C LEU A 162 -6.61 21.93 -1.35
N ASP A 163 -5.62 22.49 -2.03
CA ASP A 163 -5.58 23.87 -2.50
C ASP A 163 -5.03 23.91 -3.94
N PRO A 164 -5.80 23.39 -4.92
CA PRO A 164 -5.37 23.38 -6.31
C PRO A 164 -5.47 24.78 -6.93
N GLY A 165 -4.80 24.95 -8.07
CA GLY A 165 -4.98 26.14 -8.90
C GLY A 165 -6.31 26.15 -9.65
N ASN A 166 -6.30 26.73 -10.85
CA ASN A 166 -7.42 26.69 -11.78
C ASN A 166 -6.91 26.39 -13.18
N ALA A 167 -6.78 25.10 -13.49
CA ALA A 167 -6.30 24.66 -14.81
C ALA A 167 -7.16 25.16 -15.98
N ALA A 168 -8.48 25.31 -15.79
CA ALA A 168 -9.36 25.89 -16.81
C ALA A 168 -9.06 27.37 -17.11
N ALA A 169 -8.44 28.09 -16.16
CA ALA A 169 -7.97 29.45 -16.33
C ALA A 169 -6.45 29.54 -16.57
N MET A 170 -5.76 28.40 -16.74
CA MET A 170 -4.29 28.30 -16.81
C MET A 170 -3.56 28.88 -15.58
N GLU A 171 -4.18 28.79 -14.40
CA GLU A 171 -3.59 29.27 -13.14
C GLU A 171 -2.99 28.08 -12.38
N GLY A 172 -1.65 28.02 -12.29
CA GLY A 172 -0.94 26.94 -11.61
C GLY A 172 -1.25 26.79 -10.11
N GLY A 173 -1.66 27.86 -9.45
CA GLY A 173 -1.82 27.90 -7.99
C GLY A 173 -0.47 27.78 -7.26
N THR A 174 -0.52 27.36 -6.00
CA THR A 174 0.66 27.06 -5.18
C THR A 174 0.92 25.57 -5.18
N LYS A 175 2.19 25.17 -5.39
CA LYS A 175 2.64 23.79 -5.26
C LYS A 175 3.50 23.60 -4.02
N TYR A 176 3.16 22.60 -3.24
CA TYR A 176 3.80 22.28 -1.96
C TYR A 176 4.86 21.20 -2.16
N GLY A 177 6.02 21.35 -1.52
CA GLY A 177 7.11 20.40 -1.68
C GLY A 177 8.28 20.61 -0.71
N PRO A 178 9.37 19.85 -0.87
CA PRO A 178 10.45 19.79 0.13
C PRO A 178 11.48 20.93 0.00
N PHE A 179 11.29 21.89 -0.90
CA PHE A 179 12.28 22.95 -1.17
C PHE A 179 11.68 24.36 -1.00
N ALA A 180 12.38 25.22 -0.27
CA ALA A 180 11.96 26.60 0.04
C ALA A 180 12.44 27.66 -0.97
N ASP A 181 13.37 27.30 -1.85
CA ASP A 181 14.07 28.20 -2.78
C ASP A 181 13.74 27.89 -4.25
N SER A 182 12.60 27.24 -4.51
CA SER A 182 12.17 26.90 -5.87
C SER A 182 11.68 28.15 -6.61
N PRO A 183 12.12 28.38 -7.87
CA PRO A 183 11.76 29.57 -8.62
C PRO A 183 10.27 29.57 -9.00
N GLU A 184 9.59 30.70 -8.78
CA GLU A 184 8.23 30.89 -9.24
C GLU A 184 8.21 31.09 -10.76
N THR A 185 7.52 30.21 -11.47
CA THR A 185 7.37 30.28 -12.93
C THR A 185 5.90 30.23 -13.31
N ILE A 186 5.40 29.07 -13.74
CA ILE A 186 4.00 28.84 -14.12
C ILE A 186 3.09 28.59 -12.91
N HIS A 187 3.68 28.24 -11.77
CA HIS A 187 3.02 28.08 -10.48
C HIS A 187 3.90 28.68 -9.38
N LYS A 188 3.26 29.05 -8.26
CA LYS A 188 3.96 29.41 -7.03
C LYS A 188 4.49 28.14 -6.36
N ASN A 189 5.50 28.29 -5.51
CA ASN A 189 6.05 27.17 -4.74
C ASN A 189 6.06 27.52 -3.27
N GLN A 190 5.74 26.55 -2.43
CA GLN A 190 5.80 26.70 -0.98
C GLN A 190 6.48 25.49 -0.36
N PHE A 191 7.46 25.74 0.50
CA PHE A 191 8.02 24.69 1.33
C PHE A 191 6.93 24.11 2.24
N SER A 192 6.92 22.79 2.37
CA SER A 192 6.02 22.07 3.24
C SER A 192 6.80 21.00 3.99
N GLU A 193 6.91 21.16 5.30
CA GLU A 193 7.55 20.15 6.16
C GLU A 193 6.81 18.81 6.04
N LEU A 194 5.48 18.83 5.89
CA LEU A 194 4.67 17.64 5.65
C LEU A 194 5.23 16.79 4.49
N HIS A 195 5.64 17.41 3.38
CA HIS A 195 6.19 16.70 2.20
C HIS A 195 7.57 16.07 2.45
N THR A 196 8.22 16.39 3.57
CA THR A 196 9.49 15.78 4.00
C THR A 196 9.30 14.64 5.00
N ARG A 197 8.06 14.38 5.44
CA ARG A 197 7.77 13.44 6.52
C ARG A 197 6.84 12.30 6.10
N SER A 198 6.90 11.20 6.83
CA SER A 198 6.11 9.98 6.57
C SER A 198 4.60 10.20 6.68
N GLU A 199 4.17 11.18 7.47
CA GLU A 199 2.78 11.57 7.70
C GLU A 199 2.04 11.89 6.40
N PHE A 200 2.74 12.48 5.42
CA PHE A 200 2.19 12.74 4.08
C PHE A 200 1.77 11.45 3.39
N CYS A 201 2.65 10.43 3.42
CA CYS A 201 2.36 9.11 2.87
C CYS A 201 1.30 8.37 3.70
N GLY A 202 1.34 8.55 5.02
CA GLY A 202 0.42 7.94 5.98
C GLY A 202 -1.03 8.34 5.75
N GLY A 203 -1.31 9.47 5.09
CA GLY A 203 -2.66 9.84 4.67
C GLY A 203 -3.33 8.70 3.88
N CYS A 204 -2.63 8.10 2.91
CA CYS A 204 -3.16 7.00 2.10
C CYS A 204 -2.65 5.62 2.51
N HIS A 205 -1.53 5.54 3.24
CA HIS A 205 -0.85 4.29 3.64
C HIS A 205 -1.06 3.92 5.12
N ASP A 206 -2.18 4.38 5.70
CA ASP A 206 -2.72 3.95 7.00
C ASP A 206 -4.26 3.90 6.81
N VAL A 207 -4.79 2.73 6.51
CA VAL A 207 -6.19 2.55 6.10
C VAL A 207 -6.93 1.72 7.13
N SER A 208 -8.04 2.27 7.60
CA SER A 208 -9.05 1.57 8.39
C SER A 208 -10.39 1.67 7.68
N HIS A 209 -11.21 0.65 7.86
CA HIS A 209 -12.57 0.65 7.36
C HIS A 209 -13.40 1.84 7.82
N ALA A 210 -13.99 2.57 6.87
CA ALA A 210 -14.91 3.67 7.15
C ALA A 210 -16.23 3.23 7.81
N GLY A 211 -16.57 1.94 7.74
CA GLY A 211 -17.83 1.39 8.25
C GLY A 211 -17.73 0.69 9.60
N ASN A 212 -16.54 0.28 10.05
CA ASN A 212 -16.35 -0.44 11.32
C ASN A 212 -14.98 -0.24 12.00
N ASP A 213 -14.19 0.71 11.53
CA ASP A 213 -12.87 1.08 12.07
C ASP A 213 -11.80 -0.02 12.07
N LEU A 214 -12.07 -1.18 11.47
CA LEU A 214 -11.09 -2.27 11.36
C LEU A 214 -9.84 -1.78 10.61
N PRO A 215 -8.65 -1.89 11.20
CA PRO A 215 -7.40 -1.64 10.50
C PRO A 215 -7.18 -2.66 9.38
N ILE A 216 -7.11 -2.20 8.12
CA ILE A 216 -6.87 -3.10 6.97
C ILE A 216 -5.46 -2.96 6.40
N GLU A 217 -4.90 -1.76 6.41
CA GLU A 217 -3.51 -1.48 6.03
C GLU A 217 -2.91 -0.55 7.06
N GLN A 218 -1.80 -0.92 7.71
CA GLN A 218 -1.24 -0.11 8.80
C GLN A 218 0.22 0.25 8.54
N THR A 219 0.61 0.42 7.26
CA THR A 219 2.01 0.61 6.86
C THR A 219 2.68 1.76 7.60
N TYR A 220 1.98 2.88 7.73
CA TYR A 220 2.50 4.02 8.47
C TYR A 220 2.53 3.77 9.98
N THR A 221 1.48 3.18 10.56
CA THR A 221 1.49 2.84 11.99
C THR A 221 2.60 1.83 12.34
N GLU A 222 2.85 0.84 11.49
CA GLU A 222 3.94 -0.12 11.60
C GLU A 222 5.31 0.56 11.57
N TRP A 223 5.50 1.54 10.68
CA TRP A 223 6.71 2.36 10.63
C TRP A 223 6.86 3.22 11.88
N ARG A 224 5.80 3.92 12.28
CA ARG A 224 5.79 4.84 13.43
C ARG A 224 6.17 4.12 14.71
N GLN A 225 5.61 2.93 14.93
CA GLN A 225 5.88 2.11 16.12
C GLN A 225 7.17 1.29 15.97
N GLY A 226 7.74 1.27 14.77
CA GLY A 226 8.93 0.52 14.42
C GLY A 226 10.24 1.25 14.70
N PRO A 227 11.37 0.55 14.59
CA PRO A 227 12.70 1.05 14.95
C PRO A 227 13.32 1.99 13.91
N TYR A 228 12.55 2.44 12.92
CA TYR A 228 12.97 3.43 11.92
C TYR A 228 12.41 4.82 12.23
N ASN A 229 11.38 4.91 13.07
CA ASN A 229 10.94 6.17 13.67
C ASN A 229 11.54 6.26 15.07
N THR A 230 12.70 6.90 15.21
CA THR A 230 13.38 7.04 16.50
C THR A 230 12.75 8.13 17.38
N GLY A 231 11.89 8.97 16.80
CA GLY A 231 11.34 10.17 17.43
C GLY A 231 12.29 11.38 17.36
N ASP A 232 13.51 11.19 16.87
CA ASP A 232 14.49 12.24 16.61
C ASP A 232 14.59 12.46 15.09
N PRO A 233 14.32 13.66 14.55
CA PRO A 233 14.40 13.95 13.12
C PRO A 233 15.75 13.63 12.49
N GLU A 234 16.86 13.73 13.24
CA GLU A 234 18.21 13.46 12.71
C GLU A 234 18.49 11.97 12.50
N THR A 235 17.75 11.11 13.19
CA THR A 235 17.96 9.65 13.16
C THR A 235 16.76 8.86 12.67
N SER A 236 15.60 9.49 12.54
CA SER A 236 14.41 8.91 11.93
C SER A 236 14.59 8.77 10.42
N VAL A 237 14.10 7.67 9.89
CA VAL A 237 14.12 7.35 8.47
C VAL A 237 12.69 7.42 7.96
N HIS A 238 12.37 8.44 7.19
CA HIS A 238 11.05 8.63 6.63
C HIS A 238 10.79 7.76 5.40
N CYS A 239 9.52 7.62 5.02
CA CYS A 239 9.11 6.86 3.83
C CYS A 239 9.89 7.30 2.58
N GLN A 240 10.07 8.62 2.42
CA GLN A 240 10.76 9.27 1.31
C GLN A 240 12.22 8.81 1.20
N ASP A 241 12.92 8.63 2.33
CA ASP A 241 14.35 8.27 2.38
C ASP A 241 14.66 6.93 1.70
N CYS A 242 13.66 6.05 1.61
CA CYS A 242 13.75 4.78 0.88
C CYS A 242 12.96 4.85 -0.43
N HIS A 243 11.69 5.22 -0.39
CA HIS A 243 10.77 5.09 -1.53
C HIS A 243 10.92 6.17 -2.59
N MET A 244 11.41 7.35 -2.21
CA MET A 244 11.70 8.47 -3.13
C MET A 244 13.20 8.70 -3.31
N ARG A 245 14.04 7.76 -2.85
CA ARG A 245 15.48 7.73 -3.14
C ARG A 245 15.86 6.63 -4.12
N GLN A 246 15.04 5.57 -4.15
CA GLN A 246 15.24 4.44 -5.05
C GLN A 246 15.28 4.90 -6.51
N ARG A 247 16.24 4.35 -7.23
CA ARG A 247 16.43 4.56 -8.67
C ARG A 247 17.14 3.33 -9.24
N PRO A 248 17.18 3.14 -10.57
CA PRO A 248 17.86 2.00 -11.18
C PRO A 248 19.28 1.81 -10.62
N GLY A 249 19.56 0.61 -10.10
CA GLY A 249 20.86 0.25 -9.49
C GLY A 249 21.06 0.68 -8.04
N PHE A 250 20.07 1.33 -7.43
CA PHE A 250 20.11 1.76 -6.03
C PHE A 250 18.79 1.39 -5.33
N PRO A 251 18.71 0.19 -4.71
CA PRO A 251 17.49 -0.31 -4.07
C PRO A 251 16.95 0.58 -2.94
N CYS A 252 17.86 1.29 -2.25
CA CYS A 252 17.57 2.21 -1.15
C CYS A 252 16.61 1.60 -0.12
N THR A 253 17.02 0.48 0.47
CA THR A 253 16.29 -0.26 1.52
C THR A 253 16.99 -0.05 2.87
N GLY A 254 16.40 -0.56 3.95
CA GLY A 254 17.05 -0.60 5.27
C GLY A 254 18.33 -1.44 5.33
N SER A 255 18.56 -2.30 4.33
CA SER A 255 19.71 -3.21 4.21
C SER A 255 20.76 -2.74 3.21
N THR A 256 20.50 -1.64 2.50
CA THR A 256 21.39 -1.12 1.44
C THR A 256 21.69 0.36 1.65
N GLU A 257 22.72 0.85 0.98
CA GLU A 257 23.03 2.28 1.02
C GLU A 257 21.90 3.12 0.40
N ARG A 258 21.77 4.33 0.92
CA ARG A 258 20.79 5.34 0.50
C ARG A 258 21.52 6.60 0.06
N PRO A 259 22.32 6.54 -1.03
CA PRO A 259 23.15 7.66 -1.44
C PRO A 259 22.29 8.83 -1.93
N ASP A 260 22.83 10.04 -1.78
CA ASP A 260 22.28 11.24 -2.39
C ASP A 260 22.19 11.12 -3.91
N ASN A 261 21.39 12.01 -4.48
CA ASN A 261 21.00 11.99 -5.90
C ASN A 261 21.12 13.40 -6.45
N PRO A 262 22.34 13.90 -6.70
CA PRO A 262 22.54 15.25 -7.17
C PRO A 262 21.86 15.46 -8.52
N GLY A 263 21.23 16.61 -8.71
CA GLY A 263 20.54 16.91 -9.96
C GLY A 263 19.58 18.07 -9.84
N PHE A 264 18.56 18.07 -10.72
CA PHE A 264 17.57 19.13 -10.82
C PHE A 264 16.15 18.56 -10.82
N ALA A 265 15.21 19.23 -10.17
CA ALA A 265 13.79 18.87 -10.24
C ALA A 265 13.17 19.22 -11.62
N THR A 266 13.72 20.22 -12.30
CA THR A 266 13.38 20.65 -13.66
C THR A 266 14.67 21.00 -14.40
N PRO A 267 14.78 20.83 -15.72
CA PRO A 267 15.99 21.18 -16.45
C PRO A 267 16.46 22.61 -16.18
N LYS A 268 17.79 22.82 -16.14
CA LYS A 268 18.39 24.15 -15.87
C LYS A 268 17.87 25.24 -16.83
N ILE A 269 17.59 24.89 -18.09
CA ILE A 269 17.03 25.82 -19.08
C ILE A 269 15.62 26.33 -18.72
N MET A 270 14.89 25.59 -17.89
CA MET A 270 13.55 25.94 -17.37
C MET A 270 13.64 26.64 -16.00
N GLY A 271 14.84 27.02 -15.55
CA GLY A 271 15.07 27.65 -14.25
C GLY A 271 15.46 26.69 -13.12
N GLY A 272 15.71 25.41 -13.41
CA GLY A 272 16.06 24.42 -12.39
C GLY A 272 17.27 24.80 -11.53
N VAL A 273 17.11 24.64 -10.22
CA VAL A 273 18.18 24.76 -9.22
C VAL A 273 18.89 23.42 -9.07
N GLU A 274 20.23 23.44 -9.10
CA GLU A 274 21.06 22.27 -8.85
C GLU A 274 21.02 21.94 -7.36
N ARG A 275 20.74 20.69 -7.01
CA ARG A 275 20.60 20.24 -5.63
C ARG A 275 21.50 19.06 -5.35
N PRO A 276 22.02 18.93 -4.11
CA PRO A 276 22.75 17.73 -3.70
C PRO A 276 21.84 16.49 -3.71
N HIS A 277 20.53 16.66 -3.54
CA HIS A 277 19.58 15.56 -3.59
C HIS A 277 18.25 15.97 -4.25
N ILE A 278 17.82 15.17 -5.23
CA ILE A 278 16.49 15.19 -5.84
C ILE A 278 15.78 13.87 -5.53
N TRP A 279 14.55 14.01 -5.04
CA TRP A 279 13.65 12.90 -4.76
C TRP A 279 13.06 12.31 -6.05
N THR A 280 13.20 11.01 -6.21
CA THR A 280 12.67 10.24 -7.33
C THR A 280 11.19 9.91 -7.13
N HIS A 281 10.50 9.67 -8.24
CA HIS A 281 9.04 9.44 -8.25
C HIS A 281 8.66 8.10 -8.88
N TYR A 282 9.53 7.09 -8.74
CA TYR A 282 9.24 5.75 -9.27
C TYR A 282 8.16 5.01 -8.47
N PHE A 283 7.99 5.35 -7.18
CA PHE A 283 6.99 4.80 -6.26
C PHE A 283 6.87 3.27 -6.30
N VAL A 284 8.00 2.60 -6.18
CA VAL A 284 8.09 1.15 -6.33
C VAL A 284 7.82 0.45 -5.00
N GLY A 285 6.92 -0.53 -5.03
CA GLY A 285 6.67 -1.48 -3.95
C GLY A 285 7.00 -2.92 -4.37
N GLY A 286 6.11 -3.86 -4.05
CA GLY A 286 6.22 -5.27 -4.49
C GLY A 286 5.53 -5.57 -5.82
N SER A 287 5.16 -4.57 -6.62
CA SER A 287 4.46 -4.78 -7.89
C SER A 287 5.45 -5.04 -9.02
N THR A 288 5.55 -6.29 -9.45
CA THR A 288 6.41 -6.73 -10.57
C THR A 288 5.61 -7.02 -11.85
N ILE A 289 4.29 -6.86 -11.82
CA ILE A 289 3.39 -7.27 -12.90
C ILE A 289 2.91 -6.10 -13.76
N PRO A 290 2.79 -6.28 -15.09
CA PRO A 290 2.18 -5.30 -15.97
C PRO A 290 0.73 -4.96 -15.58
N LEU A 291 0.01 -5.86 -14.93
CA LEU A 291 -1.37 -5.60 -14.47
C LEU A 291 -1.44 -4.45 -13.46
N SER A 292 -0.44 -4.33 -12.59
CA SER A 292 -0.39 -3.29 -11.56
C SER A 292 0.34 -2.04 -12.02
N LEU A 293 0.93 -2.07 -13.22
CA LEU A 293 1.78 -1.02 -13.75
C LEU A 293 1.22 -0.51 -15.08
N PRO A 294 1.61 0.69 -15.51
CA PRO A 294 1.27 1.18 -16.84
C PRO A 294 1.82 0.25 -17.93
N PRO A 295 1.14 0.08 -19.08
CA PRO A 295 1.65 -0.69 -20.20
C PRO A 295 3.05 -0.22 -20.61
N ASN A 296 3.94 -1.17 -20.94
CA ASN A 296 5.35 -0.92 -21.31
C ASN A 296 6.21 -0.32 -20.18
N SER A 297 5.81 -0.42 -18.91
CA SER A 297 6.68 -0.11 -17.77
C SER A 297 7.82 -1.13 -17.69
N GLU A 298 9.02 -0.74 -18.15
CA GLU A 298 10.21 -1.63 -18.17
C GLU A 298 11.04 -1.53 -16.89
N VAL A 299 11.11 -0.34 -16.29
CA VAL A 299 12.06 -0.04 -15.21
C VAL A 299 11.51 -0.42 -13.82
N GLN A 300 10.26 -0.07 -13.53
CA GLN A 300 9.62 -0.30 -12.23
C GLN A 300 9.52 -1.78 -11.85
N PRO A 301 9.19 -2.73 -12.76
CA PRO A 301 9.22 -4.17 -12.42
C PRO A 301 10.61 -4.64 -11.96
N GLN A 302 11.67 -4.19 -12.63
CA GLN A 302 13.05 -4.56 -12.28
C GLN A 302 13.43 -4.00 -10.92
N MET A 303 13.11 -2.73 -10.67
CA MET A 303 13.31 -2.08 -9.38
C MET A 303 12.49 -2.77 -8.26
N ALA A 304 11.29 -3.29 -8.56
CA ALA A 304 10.48 -4.03 -7.59
C ALA A 304 11.13 -5.37 -7.23
N VAL A 305 11.64 -6.11 -8.23
CA VAL A 305 12.41 -7.35 -7.98
C VAL A 305 13.66 -7.06 -7.16
N GLU A 306 14.41 -6.01 -7.51
CA GLU A 306 15.61 -5.58 -6.79
C GLU A 306 15.30 -5.24 -5.33
N ARG A 307 14.21 -4.51 -5.08
CA ARG A 307 13.76 -4.16 -3.73
C ARG A 307 13.31 -5.37 -2.94
N LEU A 308 12.55 -6.29 -3.54
CA LEU A 308 12.13 -7.55 -2.91
C LEU A 308 13.34 -8.41 -2.50
N LYS A 309 14.38 -8.45 -3.34
CA LYS A 309 15.63 -9.16 -3.06
C LYS A 309 16.47 -8.57 -1.94
N ASN A 310 16.24 -7.31 -1.60
CA ASN A 310 16.92 -6.61 -0.51
C ASN A 310 15.99 -6.41 0.71
N ALA A 311 14.80 -7.00 0.75
CA ALA A 311 13.84 -6.79 1.83
C ALA A 311 14.07 -7.69 3.06
N ALA A 312 14.60 -8.90 2.86
CA ALA A 312 14.79 -9.88 3.92
C ALA A 312 16.05 -10.73 3.74
N THR A 313 16.49 -11.34 4.82
CA THR A 313 17.56 -12.35 4.84
C THR A 313 17.08 -13.64 5.48
N LEU A 314 17.67 -14.77 5.08
CA LEU A 314 17.43 -16.08 5.69
C LEU A 314 18.65 -16.54 6.50
N SER A 315 18.41 -17.32 7.55
CA SER A 315 19.42 -18.18 8.17
C SER A 315 18.85 -19.58 8.40
N ILE A 316 19.72 -20.59 8.34
CA ILE A 316 19.38 -21.98 8.67
C ILE A 316 20.27 -22.39 9.84
N GLU A 317 19.67 -22.96 10.87
CA GLU A 317 20.38 -23.54 12.00
C GLU A 317 19.78 -24.93 12.27
N GLY A 318 20.60 -25.98 12.29
CA GLY A 318 20.11 -27.34 12.51
C GLY A 318 21.11 -28.21 13.26
N ASP A 319 20.69 -29.44 13.55
CA ASP A 319 21.57 -30.44 14.15
C ASP A 319 22.79 -30.66 13.24
N PRO A 320 24.03 -30.58 13.76
CA PRO A 320 25.22 -30.68 12.91
C PRO A 320 25.49 -32.09 12.39
N ASN A 321 24.86 -33.12 12.99
CA ASN A 321 25.12 -34.52 12.68
C ASN A 321 23.82 -35.22 12.29
N VAL A 322 23.70 -35.55 11.00
CA VAL A 322 22.59 -36.32 10.46
C VAL A 322 22.81 -37.79 10.80
N LYS A 323 21.77 -38.49 11.26
CA LYS A 323 21.85 -39.94 11.52
C LYS A 323 20.82 -40.65 10.69
N GLU A 324 21.24 -41.68 9.95
CA GLU A 324 20.30 -42.58 9.28
C GLU A 324 19.34 -43.21 10.28
N GLY A 325 18.05 -43.24 9.94
CA GLY A 325 16.99 -43.68 10.85
C GLY A 325 16.74 -42.74 12.04
N GLY A 326 17.48 -41.64 12.15
CA GLY A 326 17.37 -40.64 13.20
C GLY A 326 16.41 -39.52 12.85
N LEU A 327 15.92 -38.83 13.89
CA LEU A 327 15.20 -37.58 13.74
C LEU A 327 16.22 -36.47 13.45
N PHE A 328 15.97 -35.68 12.41
CA PHE A 328 16.76 -34.50 12.06
C PHE A 328 15.91 -33.25 12.25
N GLN A 329 16.46 -32.25 12.94
CA GLN A 329 15.77 -31.00 13.24
C GLN A 329 16.58 -29.80 12.77
N PHE A 330 15.89 -28.83 12.17
CA PHE A 330 16.48 -27.55 11.81
C PHE A 330 15.42 -26.45 11.90
N LYS A 331 15.88 -25.21 11.99
CA LYS A 331 15.07 -24.00 11.93
C LYS A 331 15.51 -23.12 10.77
N VAL A 332 14.56 -22.42 10.17
CA VAL A 332 14.77 -21.36 9.19
C VAL A 332 14.31 -20.06 9.83
N SER A 333 15.20 -19.06 9.91
CA SER A 333 14.85 -17.73 10.39
C SER A 333 14.71 -16.76 9.23
N ILE A 334 13.63 -15.98 9.22
CA ILE A 334 13.32 -14.95 8.25
C ILE A 334 13.45 -13.61 8.95
N LYS A 335 14.43 -12.79 8.56
CA LYS A 335 14.64 -11.47 9.16
C LYS A 335 14.24 -10.36 8.19
N ASN A 336 13.40 -9.44 8.64
CA ASN A 336 13.09 -8.22 7.89
C ASN A 336 14.24 -7.22 8.10
N THR A 337 15.12 -7.13 7.11
CA THR A 337 16.32 -6.28 7.15
C THR A 337 16.15 -5.03 6.31
N GLY A 338 15.28 -5.05 5.29
CA GLY A 338 15.17 -3.99 4.30
C GLY A 338 13.94 -3.09 4.43
N ALA A 339 12.92 -3.47 5.18
CA ALA A 339 11.69 -2.69 5.29
C ALA A 339 11.56 -1.93 6.62
N GLY A 340 11.08 -0.69 6.55
CA GLY A 340 10.78 0.16 7.70
C GLY A 340 9.45 -0.16 8.40
N HIS A 341 8.66 -1.03 7.79
CA HIS A 341 7.33 -1.49 8.19
C HIS A 341 7.31 -3.03 8.19
N TYR A 342 6.15 -3.66 8.40
CA TYR A 342 6.06 -5.13 8.39
C TYR A 342 6.31 -5.68 6.98
N LEU A 343 6.75 -6.93 6.90
CA LEU A 343 7.02 -7.61 5.64
C LEU A 343 6.14 -8.86 5.50
N PRO A 344 5.27 -8.92 4.47
CA PRO A 344 4.83 -7.80 3.63
C PRO A 344 4.00 -6.77 4.42
N THR A 345 3.77 -5.58 3.85
CA THR A 345 2.81 -4.56 4.35
C THR A 345 1.70 -4.30 3.32
N GLY A 346 0.71 -3.46 3.66
CA GLY A 346 -0.44 -3.09 2.85
C GLY A 346 -1.55 -4.14 2.91
N LEU A 347 -2.23 -4.40 1.79
CA LEU A 347 -3.23 -5.48 1.63
C LEU A 347 -2.58 -6.87 1.67
N THR A 348 -2.17 -7.30 2.86
CA THR A 348 -1.40 -8.54 3.05
C THR A 348 -2.22 -9.81 2.91
N GLU A 349 -3.53 -9.74 3.11
CA GLU A 349 -4.45 -10.84 2.82
C GLU A 349 -4.42 -11.26 1.34
N LEU A 350 -4.10 -10.33 0.44
CA LEU A 350 -3.90 -10.59 -0.99
C LEU A 350 -2.43 -10.85 -1.34
N ARG A 351 -1.48 -10.13 -0.72
CA ARG A 351 -0.06 -10.31 -0.99
C ARG A 351 0.45 -11.60 -0.35
N GLN A 352 1.02 -12.49 -1.14
CA GLN A 352 1.52 -13.76 -0.64
C GLN A 352 3.04 -13.69 -0.47
N MET A 353 3.51 -13.82 0.76
CA MET A 353 4.89 -14.14 1.07
C MET A 353 4.92 -15.48 1.79
N TRP A 354 5.73 -16.44 1.36
CA TRP A 354 5.77 -17.77 1.97
C TRP A 354 7.16 -18.40 1.88
N LEU A 355 7.40 -19.38 2.75
CA LEU A 355 8.64 -20.12 2.78
C LEU A 355 8.50 -21.46 2.02
N ASP A 356 9.38 -21.69 1.06
CA ASP A 356 9.55 -22.97 0.35
C ASP A 356 10.84 -23.63 0.84
N VAL A 357 10.71 -24.83 1.41
CA VAL A 357 11.81 -25.58 2.03
C VAL A 357 11.89 -26.98 1.46
N SER A 358 13.09 -27.38 1.05
CA SER A 358 13.39 -28.74 0.65
C SER A 358 14.64 -29.28 1.33
N VAL A 359 14.66 -30.60 1.53
CA VAL A 359 15.85 -31.35 1.95
C VAL A 359 16.10 -32.44 0.92
N THR A 360 17.28 -32.46 0.34
CA THR A 360 17.71 -33.49 -0.63
C THR A 360 19.00 -34.16 -0.17
N ASP A 361 19.21 -35.41 -0.54
CA ASP A 361 20.52 -36.07 -0.38
C ASP A 361 21.48 -35.69 -1.52
N SER A 362 22.75 -36.14 -1.49
CA SER A 362 23.73 -35.79 -2.53
C SER A 362 23.48 -36.44 -3.89
N ALA A 363 22.65 -37.48 -3.97
CA ALA A 363 22.15 -38.05 -5.22
C ALA A 363 20.98 -37.26 -5.82
N GLY A 364 20.45 -36.26 -5.10
CA GLY A 364 19.30 -35.46 -5.52
C GLY A 364 17.95 -36.09 -5.14
N LYS A 365 17.92 -37.11 -4.28
CA LYS A 365 16.67 -37.68 -3.75
C LYS A 365 16.06 -36.71 -2.74
N THR A 366 14.81 -36.32 -2.96
CA THR A 366 14.05 -35.49 -2.02
C THR A 366 13.69 -36.28 -0.77
N LEU A 367 14.14 -35.78 0.38
CA LEU A 367 13.82 -36.30 1.71
C LEU A 367 12.66 -35.53 2.36
N PHE A 368 12.53 -34.24 2.06
CA PHE A 368 11.47 -33.37 2.55
C PHE A 368 11.19 -32.24 1.56
N GLN A 369 9.92 -31.83 1.46
CA GLN A 369 9.49 -30.69 0.65
C GLN A 369 8.24 -30.06 1.28
N ARG A 370 8.22 -28.73 1.38
CA ARG A 370 7.04 -27.93 1.77
C ARG A 370 7.10 -26.56 1.10
N GLY A 371 5.96 -26.01 0.70
CA GLY A 371 5.89 -24.65 0.13
C GLY A 371 6.00 -24.55 -1.39
N GLN A 372 5.96 -25.69 -2.09
CA GLN A 372 5.87 -25.72 -3.54
C GLN A 372 4.56 -25.11 -4.04
N VAL A 373 4.59 -24.60 -5.27
CA VAL A 373 3.42 -24.08 -5.96
C VAL A 373 3.06 -25.02 -7.09
N ASN A 374 1.79 -25.45 -7.16
CA ASN A 374 1.34 -26.34 -8.21
C ASN A 374 1.14 -25.61 -9.56
N GLU A 375 0.78 -26.34 -10.61
CA GLU A 375 0.58 -25.79 -11.95
C GLU A 375 -0.52 -24.71 -12.01
N ALA A 376 -1.55 -24.83 -11.18
CA ALA A 376 -2.64 -23.86 -11.03
C ALA A 376 -2.24 -22.63 -10.20
N GLY A 377 -1.00 -22.57 -9.70
CA GLY A 377 -0.53 -21.46 -8.88
C GLY A 377 -0.97 -21.53 -7.42
N ALA A 378 -1.57 -22.62 -6.95
CA ALA A 378 -1.89 -22.78 -5.53
C ALA A 378 -0.62 -23.12 -4.73
N ILE A 379 -0.42 -22.41 -3.62
CA ILE A 379 0.66 -22.70 -2.67
C ILE A 379 0.28 -23.95 -1.89
N ASP A 380 1.25 -24.81 -1.60
CA ASP A 380 1.13 -25.93 -0.67
C ASP A 380 0.33 -25.53 0.59
N PRO A 381 -0.80 -26.20 0.90
CA PRO A 381 -1.63 -25.87 2.07
C PRO A 381 -0.90 -26.00 3.41
N GLN A 382 0.23 -26.73 3.46
CA GLN A 382 1.06 -26.86 4.66
C GLN A 382 2.15 -25.78 4.73
N ALA A 383 2.28 -24.93 3.72
CA ALA A 383 3.25 -23.84 3.71
C ALA A 383 2.91 -22.79 4.77
N VAL A 384 3.95 -22.15 5.31
CA VAL A 384 3.76 -20.98 6.16
C VAL A 384 3.68 -19.75 5.27
N VAL A 385 2.53 -19.10 5.29
CA VAL A 385 2.29 -17.81 4.63
C VAL A 385 2.38 -16.70 5.67
N TYR A 386 3.11 -15.64 5.34
CA TYR A 386 3.32 -14.47 6.19
C TYR A 386 2.38 -13.36 5.74
N HIS A 387 1.20 -13.32 6.34
CA HIS A 387 0.16 -12.33 6.04
C HIS A 387 -0.79 -12.13 7.21
N THR A 388 -1.69 -11.15 7.08
CA THR A 388 -2.88 -11.01 7.90
C THR A 388 -4.01 -11.87 7.32
N VAL A 389 -4.76 -12.53 8.20
CA VAL A 389 -6.00 -13.26 7.85
C VAL A 389 -7.18 -12.53 8.47
N PHE A 390 -8.10 -12.07 7.63
CA PHE A 390 -9.32 -11.39 8.08
C PHE A 390 -10.48 -12.36 8.26
N GLY A 391 -11.31 -12.10 9.26
CA GLY A 391 -12.56 -12.81 9.52
C GLY A 391 -13.78 -11.95 9.23
N ASN A 392 -14.83 -12.55 8.69
CA ASN A 392 -16.15 -11.93 8.52
C ASN A 392 -16.97 -11.99 9.83
N GLU A 393 -18.19 -11.45 9.83
CA GLU A 393 -19.10 -11.48 11.00
C GLU A 393 -19.37 -12.87 11.59
N LYS A 394 -19.21 -13.94 10.81
CA LYS A 394 -19.40 -15.33 11.25
C LYS A 394 -18.13 -15.96 11.83
N GLY A 395 -16.99 -15.27 11.79
CA GLY A 395 -15.69 -15.81 12.17
C GLY A 395 -15.02 -16.65 11.07
N GLU A 396 -15.53 -16.60 9.83
CA GLU A 396 -14.94 -17.31 8.68
C GLU A 396 -13.88 -16.42 8.01
N GLU A 397 -12.80 -17.02 7.52
CA GLU A 397 -11.78 -16.30 6.74
C GLU A 397 -12.41 -15.67 5.48
N THR A 398 -11.99 -14.44 5.15
CA THR A 398 -12.46 -13.74 3.95
C THR A 398 -11.36 -12.92 3.29
N LEU A 399 -11.40 -12.88 1.95
CA LEU A 399 -10.63 -11.93 1.14
C LEU A 399 -11.51 -10.78 0.61
N HIS A 400 -12.81 -10.82 0.87
CA HIS A 400 -13.69 -9.70 0.62
C HIS A 400 -13.46 -8.68 1.73
N VAL A 401 -12.51 -7.78 1.50
CA VAL A 401 -12.09 -6.80 2.52
C VAL A 401 -13.28 -6.05 3.09
N TRP A 402 -14.29 -5.69 2.29
CA TRP A 402 -15.50 -5.00 2.76
C TRP A 402 -16.35 -5.79 3.77
N GLU A 403 -16.22 -7.12 3.83
CA GLU A 403 -16.91 -8.00 4.80
C GLU A 403 -16.12 -8.19 6.10
N ALA A 404 -14.84 -7.81 6.13
CA ALA A 404 -13.97 -8.07 7.27
C ALA A 404 -14.39 -7.25 8.50
N THR A 405 -14.44 -7.92 9.65
CA THR A 405 -14.81 -7.33 10.94
C THR A 405 -13.73 -7.47 12.01
N HIS A 406 -12.79 -8.38 11.81
CA HIS A 406 -11.69 -8.62 12.73
C HIS A 406 -10.50 -9.28 12.03
N ILE A 407 -9.35 -9.24 12.71
CA ILE A 407 -8.14 -9.99 12.33
C ILE A 407 -8.16 -11.32 13.08
N ILE A 408 -8.15 -12.44 12.34
CA ILE A 408 -8.04 -13.78 12.91
C ILE A 408 -6.59 -14.04 13.33
N SER A 409 -5.63 -13.68 12.47
CA SER A 409 -4.21 -13.84 12.75
C SER A 409 -3.36 -12.86 11.94
N ASP A 410 -2.16 -12.56 12.44
CA ASP A 410 -1.13 -11.79 11.74
C ASP A 410 0.22 -12.49 11.91
N ASN A 411 0.75 -13.05 10.81
CA ASN A 411 2.03 -13.75 10.80
C ASN A 411 3.14 -12.96 10.08
N ARG A 412 2.97 -11.67 9.82
CA ARG A 412 3.96 -10.86 9.09
C ARG A 412 5.23 -10.64 9.91
N VAL A 413 6.32 -10.25 9.25
CA VAL A 413 7.64 -10.06 9.88
C VAL A 413 7.85 -8.58 10.24
N PRO A 414 7.92 -8.21 11.54
CA PRO A 414 8.06 -6.81 11.95
C PRO A 414 9.40 -6.19 11.52
N PRO A 415 9.50 -4.85 11.37
CA PRO A 415 10.73 -4.18 10.94
C PRO A 415 11.90 -4.43 11.90
N LYS A 416 13.05 -4.81 11.36
CA LYS A 416 14.25 -5.33 12.08
C LYS A 416 13.99 -6.57 12.95
N GLY A 417 12.78 -7.13 12.94
CA GLY A 417 12.44 -8.36 13.63
C GLY A 417 12.60 -9.60 12.76
N GLN A 418 12.22 -10.74 13.32
CA GLN A 418 12.35 -12.05 12.66
C GLN A 418 11.18 -12.98 12.99
N LYS A 419 10.98 -13.97 12.12
CA LYS A 419 10.13 -15.16 12.34
C LYS A 419 11.00 -16.41 12.23
N GLU A 420 10.68 -17.45 13.00
CA GLU A 420 11.40 -18.72 12.98
C GLU A 420 10.43 -19.85 12.67
N GLU A 421 10.76 -20.65 11.64
CA GLU A 421 10.03 -21.85 11.30
C GLU A 421 10.86 -23.08 11.65
N ARG A 422 10.26 -24.03 12.35
CA ARG A 422 10.94 -25.25 12.84
C ARG A 422 10.49 -26.47 12.06
N PHE A 423 11.45 -27.26 11.62
CA PHE A 423 11.26 -28.45 10.81
C PHE A 423 11.78 -29.68 11.53
N SER A 424 11.14 -30.81 11.28
CA SER A 424 11.54 -32.12 11.79
C SER A 424 11.20 -33.17 10.76
N LEU A 425 12.17 -34.01 10.43
CA LEU A 425 11.99 -35.13 9.50
C LEU A 425 12.76 -36.35 9.99
N LEU A 426 12.23 -37.55 9.72
CA LEU A 426 12.92 -38.80 9.92
C LEU A 426 13.82 -39.07 8.72
N ILE A 427 15.12 -39.26 8.96
CA ILE A 427 16.08 -39.54 7.89
C ILE A 427 15.96 -41.02 7.49
N PRO A 428 15.66 -41.33 6.21
CA PRO A 428 15.62 -42.71 5.75
C PRO A 428 16.98 -43.40 5.91
N SER A 429 16.98 -44.73 6.00
CA SER A 429 18.20 -45.52 5.82
C SER A 429 18.66 -45.49 4.36
N ASN A 430 19.97 -45.56 4.11
CA ASN A 430 20.59 -45.49 2.78
C ASN A 430 20.38 -44.12 2.09
N ILE A 431 20.83 -43.04 2.74
CA ILE A 431 20.94 -41.72 2.10
C ILE A 431 22.38 -41.45 1.65
N GLU A 432 22.54 -40.63 0.60
CA GLU A 432 23.86 -40.13 0.25
C GLU A 432 24.13 -38.77 0.91
N THR A 433 25.34 -38.59 1.47
CA THR A 433 25.68 -37.38 2.26
C THR A 433 26.74 -36.54 1.56
N PRO A 434 26.79 -35.21 1.82
CA PRO A 434 25.94 -34.44 2.75
C PRO A 434 24.49 -34.31 2.28
N ILE A 435 23.55 -34.13 3.22
CA ILE A 435 22.21 -33.66 2.85
C ILE A 435 22.25 -32.15 2.65
N LYS A 436 21.38 -31.65 1.79
CA LYS A 436 21.25 -30.25 1.42
C LYS A 436 19.90 -29.72 1.87
N ILE A 437 19.91 -28.72 2.74
CA ILE A 437 18.72 -27.93 3.09
C ILE A 437 18.68 -26.72 2.16
N LYS A 438 17.59 -26.55 1.43
CA LYS A 438 17.33 -25.34 0.64
C LYS A 438 16.10 -24.63 1.21
N ALA A 439 16.23 -23.34 1.49
CA ALA A 439 15.13 -22.47 1.89
C ALA A 439 15.02 -21.29 0.92
N VAL A 440 13.81 -21.00 0.44
CA VAL A 440 13.51 -19.88 -0.44
C VAL A 440 12.33 -19.09 0.13
N LEU A 441 12.55 -17.81 0.37
CA LEU A 441 11.47 -16.88 0.70
C LEU A 441 10.90 -16.34 -0.62
N ASN A 442 9.64 -16.69 -0.89
CA ASN A 442 8.96 -16.32 -2.11
C ASN A 442 7.96 -15.18 -1.86
N TYR A 443 7.75 -14.36 -2.89
CA TYR A 443 6.71 -13.34 -2.92
C TYR A 443 5.89 -13.40 -4.21
N ARG A 444 4.60 -13.17 -4.08
CA ARG A 444 3.64 -13.00 -5.19
C ARG A 444 2.61 -11.93 -4.83
N SER A 445 2.35 -11.01 -5.76
CA SER A 445 1.54 -9.80 -5.48
C SER A 445 0.05 -10.06 -5.25
N ALA A 446 -0.48 -11.19 -5.74
CA ALA A 446 -1.87 -11.61 -5.57
C ALA A 446 -1.98 -13.14 -5.70
N PRO A 447 -3.00 -13.79 -5.13
CA PRO A 447 -3.24 -15.21 -5.34
C PRO A 447 -3.65 -15.48 -6.78
N GLN A 448 -3.05 -16.49 -7.43
CA GLN A 448 -3.32 -16.79 -8.84
C GLN A 448 -4.81 -17.03 -9.10
N TYR A 449 -5.48 -17.80 -8.25
CA TYR A 449 -6.90 -18.12 -8.40
C TYR A 449 -7.80 -16.87 -8.40
N LEU A 450 -7.44 -15.83 -7.65
CA LEU A 450 -8.23 -14.60 -7.59
C LEU A 450 -8.11 -13.81 -8.89
N VAL A 451 -6.90 -13.76 -9.44
CA VAL A 451 -6.63 -13.14 -10.76
C VAL A 451 -7.39 -13.89 -11.85
N ASP A 452 -7.32 -15.23 -11.85
CA ASP A 452 -8.03 -16.07 -12.82
C ASP A 452 -9.56 -15.87 -12.72
N LEU A 453 -10.10 -15.80 -11.50
CA LEU A 453 -11.52 -15.62 -11.26
C LEU A 453 -12.02 -14.24 -11.74
N LEU A 454 -11.28 -13.18 -11.41
CA LEU A 454 -11.71 -11.81 -11.66
C LEU A 454 -11.47 -11.35 -13.09
N LEU A 455 -10.35 -11.77 -13.70
CA LEU A 455 -9.94 -11.30 -15.03
C LEU A 455 -10.25 -12.29 -16.16
N LYS A 456 -10.49 -13.57 -15.85
CA LYS A 456 -10.90 -14.59 -16.81
C LYS A 456 -9.93 -14.67 -18.00
N GLU A 457 -10.39 -14.34 -19.20
CA GLU A 457 -9.59 -14.38 -20.44
C GLU A 457 -8.43 -13.37 -20.44
N GLU A 458 -8.51 -12.31 -19.62
CA GLU A 458 -7.46 -11.31 -19.43
C GLU A 458 -6.49 -11.68 -18.30
N ALA A 459 -6.69 -12.82 -17.64
CA ALA A 459 -5.84 -13.25 -16.55
C ALA A 459 -4.42 -13.53 -17.04
N ILE A 460 -3.44 -13.08 -16.25
CA ILE A 460 -2.02 -13.35 -16.49
C ILE A 460 -1.47 -14.24 -15.38
N LYS A 461 -0.44 -15.02 -15.71
CA LYS A 461 0.32 -15.74 -14.69
C LYS A 461 1.10 -14.72 -13.85
N ILE A 462 0.85 -14.71 -12.55
CA ILE A 462 1.53 -13.81 -11.63
C ILE A 462 2.90 -14.41 -11.30
N PRO A 463 4.01 -13.69 -11.53
CA PRO A 463 5.35 -14.17 -11.29
C PRO A 463 5.58 -14.36 -9.79
N ILE A 464 6.36 -15.40 -9.48
CA ILE A 464 6.89 -15.66 -8.14
C ILE A 464 8.30 -15.11 -8.11
N ILE A 465 8.57 -14.26 -7.12
CA ILE A 465 9.88 -13.63 -6.94
C ILE A 465 10.56 -14.27 -5.75
N ASN A 466 11.73 -14.87 -5.98
CA ASN A 466 12.61 -15.33 -4.91
C ASN A 466 13.23 -14.08 -4.27
N MET A 467 12.79 -13.75 -3.05
CA MET A 467 13.30 -12.64 -2.27
C MET A 467 14.67 -12.98 -1.68
N ALA A 468 14.78 -14.16 -1.08
CA ALA A 468 16.02 -14.66 -0.49
C ALA A 468 16.08 -16.17 -0.68
N GLU A 469 17.29 -16.68 -0.90
CA GLU A 469 17.55 -18.11 -1.04
C GLU A 469 18.80 -18.44 -0.23
N LEU A 470 18.73 -19.52 0.55
CA LEU A 470 19.86 -20.06 1.30
C LEU A 470 19.93 -21.57 1.11
N VAL A 471 21.16 -22.07 1.00
CA VAL A 471 21.48 -23.49 0.90
C VAL A 471 22.52 -23.81 1.95
N GLU A 472 22.24 -24.79 2.80
CA GLU A 472 23.19 -25.34 3.78
C GLU A 472 23.39 -26.83 3.52
N GLU A 473 24.63 -27.30 3.67
CA GLU A 473 24.99 -28.71 3.58
C GLU A 473 25.32 -29.25 4.97
N VAL A 474 24.75 -30.39 5.32
CA VAL A 474 24.96 -31.04 6.63
C VAL A 474 25.49 -32.45 6.40
N GLY A 475 26.64 -32.74 7.01
CA GLY A 475 27.28 -34.05 6.98
C GLY A 475 26.69 -35.03 8.00
N LEU A 476 27.25 -36.24 7.99
CA LEU A 476 27.04 -37.24 9.04
C LEU A 476 27.86 -36.94 10.29
#